data_AF-A0A3A1WTX5-F1
#
_entry.id   AF-A0A3A1WTX5-F1
#
_cell.length_a   1.000
_cell.length_b   1.000
_cell.length_c   1.000
_cell.angle_alpha   90.00
_cell.angle_beta   90.00
_cell.angle_gamma   90.00
#
_symmetry.space_group_name_H-M   'P 1'
#
loop_
_entity.id
_entity.type
_entity.pdbx_description
1 polymer ?
#
loop_
_entity_poly.entity_id
_entity_poly.type
_entity_poly.pdbx_seq_one_letter_code
_entity_poly.pdbx_strand_id
1 'polypeptide(L)'
;MSHINVTIIGNEDMYGRNAVALGITHILSNNYTTTIFRPCAQTNDTFTKQLLGIANTSAKVEQVIATTPEIVRTNKDTVRGDIVARYNEVLQSTSAQASVIVSSDASPI
;
A
#
# COMPACT_ATOMS: atom_id res chain seq x y z
N MET A 1 -20.49 -0.16 -9.38
CA MET A 1 -19.19 -0.10 -10.10
C MET A 1 -18.31 -1.20 -9.57
N SER A 2 -17.45 -1.81 -10.40
CA SER A 2 -16.41 -2.71 -9.92
C SER A 2 -15.29 -1.90 -9.23
N HIS A 3 -14.71 -2.45 -8.17
CA HIS A 3 -13.57 -1.85 -7.47
C HIS A 3 -12.32 -1.77 -8.36
N ILE A 4 -11.59 -0.66 -8.32
CA ILE A 4 -10.36 -0.46 -9.11
C ILE A 4 -9.14 -0.86 -8.25
N ASN A 5 -8.34 -1.81 -8.73
CA ASN A 5 -7.07 -2.18 -8.09
C ASN A 5 -5.91 -1.88 -9.02
N VAL A 6 -4.98 -1.03 -8.57
CA VAL A 6 -3.70 -0.81 -9.26
C VAL A 6 -2.57 -1.33 -8.39
N THR A 7 -1.89 -2.35 -8.87
CA THR A 7 -0.73 -2.95 -8.19
C THR A 7 0.55 -2.47 -8.85
N ILE A 8 1.43 -1.85 -8.06
CA ILE A 8 2.68 -1.27 -8.51
C ILE A 8 3.82 -2.07 -7.86
N ILE A 9 4.43 -2.90 -8.69
CA ILE A 9 5.60 -3.72 -8.37
C ILE A 9 6.78 -3.23 -9.21
N GLY A 10 7.98 -3.32 -8.68
CA GLY A 10 9.19 -2.91 -9.37
C GLY A 10 10.42 -3.44 -8.67
N ASN A 11 11.51 -3.54 -9.42
CA ASN A 11 12.79 -3.96 -8.88
C ASN A 11 13.30 -2.93 -7.87
N GLU A 12 13.97 -3.46 -6.86
CA GLU A 12 14.12 -2.87 -5.54
C GLU A 12 14.96 -1.56 -5.50
N ASP A 13 15.78 -1.28 -6.52
CA ASP A 13 16.74 -0.16 -6.57
C ASP A 13 16.32 1.04 -7.45
N MET A 14 15.05 1.14 -7.87
CA MET A 14 14.61 2.21 -8.78
C MET A 14 13.51 3.10 -8.19
N TYR A 15 13.85 4.38 -7.95
CA TYR A 15 12.92 5.46 -7.55
C TYR A 15 11.70 5.61 -8.48
N GLY A 16 11.75 5.06 -9.69
CA GLY A 16 10.66 5.10 -10.67
C GLY A 16 9.36 4.49 -10.14
N ARG A 17 9.43 3.45 -9.30
CA ARG A 17 8.22 2.85 -8.72
C ARG A 17 7.47 3.84 -7.83
N ASN A 18 8.20 4.52 -6.96
CA ASN A 18 7.62 5.46 -6.00
C ASN A 18 7.06 6.68 -6.73
N ALA A 19 7.74 7.16 -7.78
CA ALA A 19 7.22 8.21 -8.66
C ALA A 19 5.92 7.80 -9.37
N VAL A 20 5.85 6.58 -9.93
CA VAL A 20 4.63 6.05 -10.55
C VAL A 20 3.50 5.95 -9.53
N ALA A 21 3.77 5.45 -8.32
CA ALA A 21 2.78 5.35 -7.26
C ALA A 21 2.23 6.73 -6.84
N LEU A 22 3.07 7.75 -6.71
CA LEU A 22 2.62 9.12 -6.44
C LEU A 22 1.68 9.64 -7.54
N GLY A 23 2.05 9.45 -8.81
CA GLY A 23 1.25 9.91 -9.95
C GLY A 23 -0.10 9.18 -10.07
N ILE A 24 -0.09 7.86 -9.91
CA ILE A 24 -1.31 7.04 -9.94
C ILE A 24 -2.23 7.39 -8.77
N THR A 25 -1.70 7.50 -7.55
CA THR A 25 -2.50 7.91 -6.38
C THR A 25 -3.11 9.29 -6.61
N HIS A 26 -2.37 10.25 -7.17
CA HIS A 26 -2.89 11.58 -7.45
C HIS A 26 -4.06 11.54 -8.46
N ILE A 27 -3.88 10.86 -9.59
CA ILE A 27 -4.92 10.77 -10.63
C ILE A 27 -6.15 10.03 -10.12
N LEU A 28 -5.97 8.91 -9.41
CA LEU A 28 -7.11 8.17 -8.85
C LEU A 28 -7.84 8.99 -7.79
N SER A 29 -7.12 9.67 -6.90
CA SER A 29 -7.74 10.49 -5.83
C SER A 29 -8.50 11.71 -6.37
N ASN A 30 -8.18 12.19 -7.58
CA ASN A 30 -8.95 13.24 -8.24
C ASN A 30 -10.28 12.72 -8.85
N ASN A 31 -10.42 11.41 -9.08
CA ASN A 31 -11.56 10.83 -9.79
C ASN A 31 -12.39 9.85 -8.94
N TYR A 32 -11.80 9.29 -7.88
CA TYR A 32 -12.36 8.21 -7.07
C TYR A 32 -11.94 8.35 -5.61
N THR A 33 -12.77 7.86 -4.69
CA THR A 33 -12.34 7.60 -3.30
C THR A 33 -11.24 6.54 -3.33
N THR A 34 -10.00 6.89 -2.98
CA THR A 34 -8.80 6.10 -3.22
C THR A 34 -8.05 5.84 -1.92
N THR A 35 -7.78 4.57 -1.63
CA THR A 35 -6.96 4.15 -0.49
C THR A 35 -5.60 3.63 -0.93
N ILE A 36 -4.68 3.55 0.02
CA ILE A 36 -3.34 2.97 -0.16
C ILE A 36 -3.30 1.62 0.54
N PHE A 37 -2.55 0.68 -0.03
CA PHE A 37 -2.19 -0.54 0.67
C PHE A 37 -0.72 -0.90 0.43
N ARG A 38 -0.04 -1.23 1.52
CA ARG A 38 1.38 -1.57 1.57
C ARG A 38 1.47 -2.98 2.15
N PRO A 39 1.57 -4.04 1.32
CA PRO A 39 1.62 -5.42 1.79
C PRO A 39 2.76 -5.65 2.78
N CYS A 40 3.86 -4.92 2.64
CA CYS A 40 4.99 -4.94 3.54
C CYS A 40 5.64 -3.55 3.55
N ALA A 41 5.92 -2.98 4.72
CA ALA A 41 6.69 -1.75 4.90
C ALA A 41 7.03 -1.57 6.38
N GLN A 42 7.98 -0.67 6.69
CA GLN A 42 8.19 -0.25 8.07
C GLN A 42 7.05 0.67 8.52
N THR A 43 6.61 0.59 9.79
CA THR A 43 5.52 1.42 10.31
C THR A 43 5.86 2.92 10.38
N ASN A 44 7.14 3.25 10.34
CA ASN A 44 7.63 4.63 10.25
C ASN A 44 7.91 5.08 8.80
N ASP A 45 7.53 4.29 7.78
CA ASP A 45 7.80 4.56 6.37
C ASP A 45 7.27 5.94 5.93
N THR A 46 8.19 6.81 5.52
CA THR A 46 7.87 8.17 5.07
C THR A 46 7.13 8.15 3.73
N PHE A 47 7.42 7.18 2.87
CA PHE A 47 6.78 7.08 1.58
C PHE A 47 5.28 6.73 1.72
N THR A 48 4.95 5.81 2.63
CA THR A 48 3.56 5.51 2.97
C THR A 48 2.80 6.75 3.46
N LYS A 49 3.43 7.61 4.29
CA LYS A 49 2.83 8.87 4.73
C LYS A 49 2.58 9.84 3.57
N GLN A 50 3.50 9.92 2.61
CA GLN A 50 3.33 10.74 1.41
C GLN A 50 2.15 10.25 0.56
N LEU A 51 2.04 8.94 0.33
CA LEU A 51 0.91 8.36 -0.40
C LEU A 51 -0.43 8.65 0.28
N LEU A 52 -0.50 8.51 1.62
CA LEU A 52 -1.70 8.84 2.40
C LEU A 52 -2.06 10.32 2.36
N GLY A 53 -1.07 11.22 2.26
CA GLY A 53 -1.32 12.65 2.10
C GLY A 53 -1.91 13.04 0.73
N ILE A 54 -1.79 12.17 -0.27
CA ILE A 54 -2.39 12.36 -1.61
C ILE A 54 -3.72 11.61 -1.71
N ALA A 55 -3.82 10.45 -1.08
CA ALA A 55 -5.06 9.69 -0.98
C ALA A 55 -6.15 10.51 -0.27
N ASN A 56 -7.40 10.28 -0.66
CA ASN A 56 -8.56 11.03 -0.15
C ASN A 56 -9.42 10.20 0.82
N THR A 57 -8.87 9.13 1.39
CA THR A 57 -9.47 8.35 2.49
C THR A 57 -8.86 8.73 3.84
N SER A 58 -9.58 8.47 4.93
CA SER A 58 -9.12 8.73 6.30
C SER A 58 -8.22 7.62 6.88
N ALA A 59 -7.60 6.80 6.03
CA ALA A 59 -6.79 5.66 6.45
C ALA A 59 -5.50 6.12 7.14
N LYS A 60 -5.11 5.41 8.20
CA LYS A 60 -3.86 5.65 8.93
C LYS A 60 -2.75 4.69 8.48
N VAL A 61 -1.50 5.07 8.75
CA VAL A 61 -0.31 4.28 8.37
C VAL A 61 -0.38 2.84 8.89
N GLU A 62 -0.78 2.67 10.15
CA GLU A 62 -0.92 1.37 10.80
C GLU A 62 -2.03 0.48 10.21
N GLN A 63 -3.01 1.08 9.52
CA GLN A 63 -4.08 0.35 8.85
C GLN A 63 -3.62 -0.13 7.47
N VAL A 64 -2.91 0.73 6.72
CA VAL A 64 -2.55 0.45 5.32
C VAL A 64 -1.31 -0.43 5.16
N ILE A 65 -0.50 -0.59 6.21
CA ILE A 65 0.63 -1.52 6.23
C ILE A 65 0.18 -2.85 6.85
N ALA A 66 0.32 -3.94 6.10
CA ALA A 66 -0.06 -5.25 6.61
C ALA A 66 0.96 -5.88 7.54
N THR A 67 2.24 -5.79 7.21
CA THR A 67 3.32 -6.42 7.99
C THR A 67 4.66 -5.71 7.74
N THR A 68 5.68 -6.10 8.49
CA THR A 68 7.04 -5.58 8.33
C THR A 68 7.96 -6.60 7.66
N PRO A 69 9.06 -6.15 7.01
CA PRO A 69 10.03 -7.05 6.38
C PRO A 69 10.57 -8.15 7.30
N GLU A 70 10.73 -7.87 8.59
CA GLU A 70 11.23 -8.83 9.59
C GLU A 70 10.27 -10.03 9.77
N ILE A 71 8.96 -9.75 9.80
CA ILE A 71 7.93 -10.78 9.95
C ILE A 71 7.83 -11.61 8.65
N VAL A 72 7.88 -10.96 7.49
CA VAL A 72 7.84 -11.66 6.19
C VAL A 72 9.03 -12.61 6.05
N ARG A 73 10.21 -12.23 6.52
CA ARG A 73 11.42 -13.08 6.45
C ARG A 73 11.32 -14.31 7.36
N THR A 74 10.68 -14.20 8.52
CA THR A 74 10.62 -15.26 9.53
C THR A 74 9.42 -16.19 9.36
N ASN A 75 8.26 -15.70 8.91
CA ASN A 75 6.99 -16.44 8.88
C ASN A 75 6.32 -16.42 7.50
N LYS A 76 7.04 -16.90 6.47
CA LYS A 76 6.62 -16.82 5.06
C LYS A 76 5.27 -17.48 4.74
N ASP A 77 4.89 -18.53 5.48
CA ASP A 77 3.71 -19.34 5.16
C ASP A 77 2.41 -18.74 5.71
N THR A 78 2.43 -18.14 6.90
CA THR A 78 1.24 -17.53 7.52
C THR A 78 1.01 -16.10 7.05
N VAL A 79 2.08 -15.36 6.76
CA VAL A 79 2.01 -13.91 6.49
C VAL A 79 1.16 -13.56 5.26
N ARG A 80 1.06 -14.47 4.27
CA ARG A 80 0.25 -14.23 3.07
C ARG A 80 -1.24 -14.10 3.41
N GLY A 81 -1.74 -14.94 4.31
CA GLY A 81 -3.12 -14.88 4.77
C GLY A 81 -3.41 -13.58 5.51
N ASP A 82 -2.50 -13.18 6.39
CA ASP A 82 -2.61 -11.95 7.18
C ASP A 82 -2.61 -10.69 6.29
N ILE A 83 -1.79 -10.67 5.24
CA ILE A 83 -1.77 -9.58 4.25
C ILE A 83 -3.12 -9.47 3.54
N VAL A 84 -3.70 -10.58 3.09
CA VAL A 84 -5.00 -10.58 2.42
C VAL A 84 -6.11 -10.15 3.39
N ALA A 85 -6.07 -10.63 4.64
CA ALA A 85 -7.03 -10.22 5.66
C ALA A 85 -6.98 -8.71 5.90
N ARG A 86 -5.77 -8.16 6.12
CA ARG A 86 -5.60 -6.71 6.32
C ARG A 86 -6.09 -5.90 5.12
N TYR A 87 -5.83 -6.36 3.89
CA TYR A 87 -6.31 -5.66 2.71
C TYR A 87 -7.84 -5.49 2.72
N ASN A 88 -8.56 -6.55 3.07
CA ASN A 88 -10.02 -6.51 3.17
C ASN A 88 -10.51 -5.60 4.33
N GLU A 89 -9.81 -5.60 5.47
CA GLU A 89 -10.10 -4.69 6.59
C GLU A 89 -9.95 -3.20 6.17
N VAL A 90 -8.91 -2.88 5.39
CA VAL A 90 -8.70 -1.52 4.86
C VAL A 90 -9.81 -1.15 3.88
N LEU A 91 -10.16 -2.05 2.96
CA LEU A 91 -11.27 -1.79 2.03
C LEU A 91 -12.60 -1.57 2.75
N GLN A 92 -12.92 -2.42 3.72
CA GLN A 92 -14.15 -2.32 4.49
C GLN A 92 -14.20 -1.01 5.31
N SER A 93 -13.10 -0.64 5.95
CA SER A 93 -13.04 0.57 6.79
C SER A 93 -13.04 1.87 5.98
N THR A 94 -12.46 1.87 4.78
CA THR A 94 -12.36 3.08 3.94
C THR A 94 -13.51 3.22 2.94
N SER A 95 -14.20 2.12 2.59
CA SER A 95 -15.19 2.08 1.50
C SER A 95 -14.65 2.70 0.20
N ALA A 96 -13.33 2.57 -0.04
CA ALA A 96 -12.67 3.16 -1.19
C ALA A 96 -13.18 2.52 -2.49
N GLN A 97 -13.31 3.33 -3.53
CA GLN A 97 -13.65 2.92 -4.89
C GLN A 97 -12.40 2.42 -5.66
N ALA A 98 -11.21 2.88 -5.25
CA ALA A 98 -9.93 2.50 -5.82
C ALA A 98 -8.90 2.20 -4.74
N SER A 99 -7.98 1.28 -5.03
CA SER A 99 -6.82 0.96 -4.18
C SER A 99 -5.54 1.02 -4.99
N VAL A 100 -4.53 1.68 -4.42
CA VAL A 100 -3.15 1.64 -4.91
C VAL A 100 -2.32 0.74 -4.00
N ILE A 101 -1.89 -0.40 -4.54
CA ILE A 101 -1.12 -1.42 -3.82
C ILE A 101 0.36 -1.27 -4.21
N VAL A 102 1.25 -0.98 -3.27
CA VAL A 102 2.66 -0.71 -3.57
C VAL A 102 3.60 -1.62 -2.78
N SER A 103 4.47 -2.35 -3.48
CA SER A 103 5.51 -3.21 -2.87
C SER A 103 6.56 -2.41 -2.08
N SER A 104 7.23 -3.03 -1.10
CA SER A 104 8.31 -2.43 -0.29
C SER A 104 9.53 -2.04 -1.14
N ASP A 105 10.27 -0.99 -0.75
CA ASP A 105 11.61 -0.72 -1.31
C ASP A 105 12.58 -1.82 -0.90
N ALA A 106 13.72 -1.94 -1.62
CA ALA A 106 14.84 -2.75 -1.13
C ALA A 106 15.15 -2.33 0.30
N SER A 107 15.28 -3.29 1.19
CA SER A 107 16.15 -3.08 2.34
C SER A 107 17.53 -3.53 1.89
N PRO A 108 18.56 -2.65 1.91
CA PRO A 108 19.92 -3.13 1.70
C PRO A 108 20.22 -4.23 2.72
N ILE A 109 20.73 -5.36 2.21
CA ILE A 109 21.24 -6.47 3.00
C ILE A 109 22.50 -6.00 3.75
#